data_AF-A0A8K0D2K3-F1
#
_entry.id   AF-A0A8K0D2K3-F1
#
_cell.length_a   1.000
_cell.length_b   1.000
_cell.length_c   1.000
_cell.angle_alpha   90.00
_cell.angle_beta   90.00
_cell.angle_gamma   90.00
#
_symmetry.space_group_name_H-M   'P 1'
#
loop_
_entity.id
_entity.type
_entity.pdbx_description
1 polymer ?
#
loop_
_entity_poly.entity_id
_entity_poly.type
_entity_poly.pdbx_seq_one_letter_code
_entity_poly.pdbx_strand_id
1 'polypeptide(L)'
;MAKEVATYLKLPNPESFTGHTFRRSSVALLIDRGGNITDLKRHGWWKSTSVAESYIDESLGNKMATVTKIIKQVNNSEAGPSTGASATSENSFVGIAVQVL
;
A
#
# COMPACT_ATOMS: atom_id res chain seq x y z
N MET A 1 -17.88 10.93 20.29
CA MET A 1 -17.13 9.72 19.86
C MET A 1 -15.80 10.03 19.15
N ALA A 2 -15.74 10.50 17.89
CA ALA A 2 -14.45 10.68 17.19
C ALA A 2 -13.49 11.66 17.89
N LYS A 3 -14.03 12.79 18.36
CA LYS A 3 -13.33 13.75 19.23
C LYS A 3 -12.84 13.13 20.53
N GLU A 4 -13.69 12.37 21.24
CA GLU A 4 -13.31 11.72 22.51
C GLU A 4 -12.15 10.74 22.33
N VAL A 5 -12.16 9.96 21.24
CA VAL A 5 -11.07 9.06 20.87
C VAL A 5 -9.80 9.85 20.57
N ALA A 6 -9.88 10.95 19.82
CA ALA A 6 -8.73 11.81 19.53
C ALA A 6 -8.15 12.46 20.81
N THR A 7 -9.01 12.91 21.73
CA THR A 7 -8.61 13.42 23.05
C THR A 7 -7.93 12.35 23.89
N TYR A 8 -8.46 11.13 23.92
CA TYR A 8 -7.86 10.00 24.62
C TYR A 8 -6.48 9.64 24.06
N LEU A 9 -6.33 9.65 22.73
CA LEU A 9 -5.08 9.41 22.02
C LEU A 9 -4.11 10.61 22.04
N LYS A 10 -4.48 11.72 22.69
CA LYS A 10 -3.70 12.96 22.79
C LYS A 10 -3.28 13.54 21.44
N LEU A 11 -4.15 13.43 20.43
CA LEU A 11 -3.91 13.98 19.10
C LEU A 11 -4.13 15.50 19.09
N PRO A 12 -3.35 16.26 18.30
CA PRO A 12 -3.55 17.70 18.16
C PRO A 12 -4.91 17.99 17.50
N ASN A 13 -5.57 19.06 17.93
CA ASN A 13 -6.85 19.54 17.38
C ASN A 13 -7.98 18.47 17.37
N PRO A 14 -8.38 17.91 18.52
CA PRO A 14 -9.41 16.86 18.60
C PRO A 14 -10.77 17.26 18.01
N GLU A 15 -11.08 18.56 17.96
CA GLU A 15 -12.30 19.09 17.31
C GLU A 15 -12.36 18.83 15.80
N SER A 16 -11.20 18.68 15.15
CA SER A 16 -11.11 18.40 13.71
C SER A 16 -11.45 16.95 13.37
N PHE A 17 -11.48 16.06 14.38
CA PHE A 17 -11.79 14.64 14.21
C PHE A 17 -13.30 14.44 14.20
N THR A 18 -13.86 14.46 13.00
CA THR A 18 -15.27 14.22 12.73
C THR A 18 -15.51 12.76 12.31
N GLY A 19 -16.78 12.38 12.15
CA GLY A 19 -17.12 11.10 11.50
C GLY A 19 -16.57 11.00 10.07
N HIS A 20 -16.38 12.13 9.38
CA HIS A 20 -15.79 12.15 8.05
C HIS A 20 -14.32 11.73 8.05
N THR A 21 -13.50 12.26 8.96
CA THR A 21 -12.10 11.85 9.10
C THR A 21 -11.98 10.38 9.46
N PHE A 22 -12.80 9.87 10.38
CA PHE A 22 -12.81 8.45 10.73
C PHE A 22 -13.11 7.55 9.52
N ARG A 23 -14.08 7.96 8.70
CA ARG A 23 -14.43 7.26 7.45
C ARG A 23 -13.28 7.29 6.43
N ARG A 24 -12.63 8.44 6.23
CA ARG A 24 -11.47 8.56 5.32
C ARG A 24 -10.32 7.67 5.80
N SER A 25 -10.03 7.66 7.10
CA SER A 25 -9.00 6.80 7.71
C SER A 25 -9.30 5.31 7.57
N SER A 26 -10.56 4.90 7.80
CA SER A 26 -10.98 3.51 7.61
C SER A 26 -10.79 3.03 6.16
N VAL A 27 -11.06 3.91 5.20
CA VAL A 27 -10.89 3.63 3.77
C VAL A 27 -9.42 3.53 3.40
N ALA A 28 -8.59 4.49 3.84
CA ALA A 28 -7.15 4.45 3.62
C ALA A 28 -6.54 3.14 4.13
N LEU A 29 -6.93 2.70 5.33
CA LEU A 29 -6.44 1.46 5.94
C LEU A 29 -6.91 0.19 5.19
N LEU A 30 -8.14 0.20 4.67
CA LEU A 30 -8.63 -0.92 3.84
C LEU A 30 -7.83 -1.06 2.55
N ILE A 31 -7.53 0.06 1.89
CA ILE A 31 -6.82 0.06 0.60
C ILE A 31 -5.33 -0.18 0.76
N ASP A 32 -4.73 0.30 1.84
CA ASP A 32 -3.33 -0.02 2.16
C ASP A 32 -3.14 -1.51 2.43
N ARG A 33 -4.18 -2.19 2.96
CA ARG A 33 -4.23 -3.65 3.12
C ARG A 33 -4.60 -4.41 1.84
N GLY A 34 -4.64 -3.75 0.68
CA GLY A 34 -4.92 -4.37 -0.61
C GLY A 34 -6.40 -4.51 -0.95
N GLY A 35 -7.28 -3.77 -0.26
CA GLY A 35 -8.68 -3.64 -0.66
C GLY A 35 -8.81 -3.02 -2.05
N ASN A 36 -9.83 -3.44 -2.79
CA ASN A 36 -10.11 -2.93 -4.13
C ASN A 36 -11.36 -2.03 -4.15
N ILE A 37 -11.67 -1.48 -5.33
CA ILE A 37 -12.81 -0.58 -5.49
C ILE A 37 -14.17 -1.24 -5.17
N THR A 38 -14.29 -2.56 -5.31
CA THR A 38 -15.50 -3.30 -4.96
C THR A 38 -15.67 -3.40 -3.46
N ASP A 39 -14.57 -3.58 -2.72
CA ASP A 39 -14.58 -3.56 -1.25
C ASP A 39 -14.97 -2.16 -0.73
N LEU A 40 -14.52 -1.09 -1.40
CA LEU A 40 -14.94 0.28 -1.11
C LEU A 40 -16.42 0.54 -1.35
N LYS A 41 -16.95 0.07 -2.48
CA LYS A 41 -18.38 0.19 -2.80
C LYS A 41 -19.24 -0.58 -1.80
N ARG A 42 -18.82 -1.78 -1.39
CA ARG A 42 -19.50 -2.58 -0.35
C ARG A 42 -19.44 -1.89 1.03
N HIS A 43 -18.43 -1.06 1.28
CA HIS A 43 -18.31 -0.30 2.52
C HIS A 43 -19.41 0.78 2.70
N GLY A 44 -20.32 0.96 1.74
CA GLY A 44 -21.63 1.60 1.96
C GLY A 44 -21.65 3.13 1.95
N TRP A 45 -20.51 3.78 1.67
CA TRP A 45 -20.39 5.24 1.78
C TRP A 45 -19.87 5.96 0.53
N TRP A 46 -19.74 5.26 -0.60
CA TRP A 46 -19.13 5.79 -1.82
C TRP A 46 -20.16 5.89 -2.95
N LYS A 47 -20.66 7.11 -3.20
CA LYS A 47 -21.53 7.43 -4.34
C LYS A 47 -20.76 7.69 -5.64
N SER A 48 -19.49 8.10 -5.54
CA SER A 48 -18.62 8.33 -6.70
C SER A 48 -17.42 7.40 -6.68
N THR A 49 -17.13 6.79 -7.83
CA THR A 49 -15.91 6.02 -8.07
C THR A 49 -14.68 6.89 -8.13
N SER A 50 -14.79 8.15 -8.60
CA SER A 50 -13.63 9.02 -8.80
C SER A 50 -12.88 9.33 -7.50
N VAL A 51 -13.61 9.58 -6.41
CA VAL A 51 -13.00 9.86 -5.11
C VAL A 51 -12.53 8.56 -4.44
N ALA A 52 -13.02 7.39 -4.86
CA ALA A 52 -12.55 6.09 -4.39
C ALA A 52 -11.24 5.68 -5.09
N GLU A 53 -11.13 5.97 -6.39
CA GLU A 53 -9.93 5.75 -7.21
C GLU A 53 -8.72 6.49 -6.65
N SER A 54 -8.89 7.74 -6.18
CA SER A 54 -7.77 8.50 -5.60
C SER A 54 -7.10 7.80 -4.41
N TYR A 55 -7.84 7.04 -3.60
CA TYR A 55 -7.24 6.27 -2.50
C TYR A 55 -6.48 5.05 -2.98
N ILE A 56 -6.97 4.40 -4.03
CA ILE A 56 -6.32 3.25 -4.65
C ILE A 56 -5.00 3.68 -5.27
N ASP A 57 -5.00 4.83 -5.93
CA ASP A 57 -3.81 5.43 -6.54
C ASP A 57 -2.82 5.97 -5.51
N GLU A 58 -3.26 6.37 -4.32
CA GLU A 58 -2.38 6.83 -3.24
C GLU A 58 -1.72 5.66 -2.46
N SER A 59 -2.28 4.44 -2.52
CA SER A 59 -1.79 3.28 -1.77
C SER A 59 -0.40 2.83 -2.21
N LEU A 60 0.56 2.92 -1.29
CA LEU A 60 1.92 2.43 -1.48
C LEU A 60 1.95 0.90 -1.65
N GLY A 61 1.10 0.18 -0.90
CA GLY A 61 0.96 -1.27 -1.02
C GLY A 61 0.56 -1.71 -2.44
N ASN A 62 -0.42 -1.01 -3.05
CA ASN A 62 -0.87 -1.32 -4.40
C ASN A 62 0.20 -1.00 -5.46
N LYS A 63 0.95 0.10 -5.29
CA LYS A 63 2.09 0.45 -6.15
C LYS A 63 3.18 -0.61 -6.07
N MET A 64 3.59 -1.00 -4.87
CA MET A 64 4.62 -2.02 -4.65
C MET A 64 4.20 -3.38 -5.19
N ALA A 65 2.93 -3.78 -5.01
CA ALA A 65 2.38 -5.00 -5.57
C ALA A 65 2.43 -5.00 -7.11
N THR A 66 2.14 -3.86 -7.74
CA THR A 66 2.20 -3.68 -9.19
C THR A 66 3.64 -3.76 -9.69
N VAL A 67 4.57 -3.02 -9.07
CA VAL A 67 6.00 -3.06 -9.40
C VAL A 67 6.57 -4.47 -9.25
N THR A 68 6.23 -5.17 -8.16
CA THR A 68 6.67 -6.55 -7.93
C THR A 68 6.20 -7.50 -9.04
N LYS A 69 4.95 -7.35 -9.50
CA LYS A 69 4.41 -8.14 -10.61
C LYS A 69 5.18 -7.84 -11.90
N ILE A 70 5.46 -6.58 -12.20
CA ILE A 70 6.22 -6.17 -13.40
C ILE A 70 7.63 -6.78 -13.38
N ILE A 71 8.36 -6.61 -12.27
CA ILE A 71 9.72 -7.16 -12.12
C ILE A 71 9.73 -8.69 -12.31
N LYS A 72 8.76 -9.41 -11.72
CA LYS A 72 8.63 -10.86 -11.91
C LYS A 72 8.44 -11.25 -13.38
N GLN A 73 7.64 -10.50 -14.14
CA GLN A 73 7.40 -10.78 -15.56
C GLN A 73 8.63 -10.49 -16.43
N VAL A 74 9.36 -9.40 -16.13
CA VAL A 74 10.61 -9.06 -16.81
C VAL A 74 11.65 -10.16 -16.59
N ASN A 75 11.86 -10.58 -15.34
CA ASN A 75 12.85 -11.62 -15.02
C ASN A 75 12.50 -12.99 -15.63
N ASN A 76 11.21 -13.32 -15.73
CA ASN A 76 10.76 -14.57 -16.36
C ASN A 76 10.88 -14.56 -17.89
N SER A 77 11.08 -13.39 -18.51
CA SER A 77 11.24 -13.26 -19.95
C SER A 77 12.68 -13.54 -20.43
N GLU A 78 13.64 -13.71 -19.52
CA GLU A 78 15.03 -14.06 -19.83
C GLU A 78 15.31 -15.59 -19.83
N ALA A 79 14.33 -16.43 -19.51
CA ALA A 79 14.47 -17.90 -19.56
C ALA A 79 14.16 -18.47 -20.96
N GLY A 80 14.89 -18.00 -21.97
CA GLY A 80 15.13 -18.78 -23.20
C GLY A 80 16.31 -19.75 -22.98
N PRO A 81 16.36 -20.92 -23.63
CA PRO A 81 17.41 -21.90 -23.39
C PRO A 81 18.73 -21.40 -23.99
N SER A 82 19.60 -20.81 -23.18
CA SER A 82 20.99 -20.54 -23.55
C SER A 82 21.91 -21.60 -22.95
N THR A 83 22.34 -22.48 -23.84
CA THR A 83 23.44 -23.42 -23.67
C THR A 83 24.72 -22.69 -23.24
N GLY A 84 25.36 -23.15 -22.16
CA GLY A 84 26.83 -23.20 -22.09
C GLY A 84 27.55 -22.28 -21.09
N ALA A 85 28.16 -22.94 -20.10
CA ALA A 85 29.46 -22.65 -19.45
C ALA A 85 29.59 -21.52 -18.41
N SER A 86 29.54 -21.96 -17.14
CA SER A 86 30.53 -21.77 -16.06
C SER A 86 31.42 -20.51 -16.05
N ALA A 87 31.27 -19.67 -15.02
CA ALA A 87 32.37 -19.33 -14.10
C ALA A 87 31.81 -18.63 -12.84
N THR A 88 32.20 -19.16 -11.68
CA THR A 88 32.05 -18.61 -10.33
C THR A 88 32.80 -17.28 -10.15
N SER A 89 32.19 -16.31 -9.47
CA SER A 89 32.89 -15.44 -8.51
C SER A 89 31.87 -14.77 -7.59
N GLU A 90 32.07 -14.98 -6.29
CA GLU A 90 31.37 -14.35 -5.18
C GLU A 90 31.52 -12.83 -5.25
N ASN A 91 30.47 -12.09 -4.87
CA ASN A 91 30.62 -10.75 -4.30
C ASN A 91 29.47 -10.45 -3.33
N SER A 92 29.86 -10.36 -2.07
CA SER A 92 29.06 -10.05 -0.89
C SER A 92 28.39 -8.67 -0.99
N PHE A 93 27.05 -8.62 -0.98
CA PHE A 93 26.35 -7.37 -0.66
C PHE A 93 25.95 -7.37 0.82
N VAL A 94 26.70 -6.57 1.57
CA VAL A 94 26.59 -6.33 3.01
C VAL A 94 25.20 -5.78 3.34
N GLY A 95 24.59 -6.34 4.39
CA GLY A 95 23.27 -5.94 4.86
C GLY A 95 23.20 -4.48 5.29
N ILE A 96 22.06 -3.84 4.98
CA ILE A 96 21.62 -2.64 5.67
C ILE A 96 20.28 -2.99 6.32
N ALA A 97 20.36 -3.24 7.61
CA ALA A 97 19.22 -3.36 8.50
C ALA A 97 18.90 -1.96 9.07
N VAL A 98 17.60 -1.68 9.27
CA VAL A 98 17.04 -0.80 10.32
C VAL A 98 17.16 0.71 10.00
N GLN A 99 16.16 1.59 10.17
CA GLN A 99 15.38 1.88 11.38
C GLN A 99 14.09 2.65 11.04
N VAL A 100 12.98 2.21 11.64
CA VAL A 100 11.73 2.96 11.80
C VAL A 100 11.98 4.09 12.80
N LEU A 101 11.70 5.33 12.38
CA LEU A 101 11.34 6.45 13.24
C LEU A 101 10.13 7.16 12.61
#